data_AF-A0A7S6VWW6-F1
#
_entry.id   AF-A0A7S6VWW6-F1
#
_cell.length_a   1.000
_cell.length_b   1.000
_cell.length_c   1.000
_cell.angle_alpha   90.00
_cell.angle_beta   90.00
_cell.angle_gamma   90.00
#
_symmetry.space_group_name_H-M   'P 1'
#
loop_
_entity.id
_entity.type
_entity.pdbx_description
1 polymer ?
#
loop_
_entity_poly.entity_id
_entity_poly.type
_entity_poly.pdbx_seq_one_letter_code
_entity_poly.pdbx_strand_id
1 'polypeptide(L)'
;MNIKNISDKKMAILFILIVVIFCISEFGENYFFKKKAMYLAEKEYFIHGCLSLQKVYFYKNSFKEYDVNIDGKVYYYLDVSSINFPFSKKSFYFYKNIKSSVKCYPIKYIEVDILNSRRVYIYDLI
;
A
#
# COMPACT_ATOMS: atom_id res chain seq x y z
N MET A 1 -5.24 29.87 -41.22
CA MET A 1 -5.31 29.15 -39.93
C MET A 1 -4.22 28.08 -39.95
N ASN A 2 -3.23 28.20 -39.07
CA ASN A 2 -1.89 27.59 -39.26
C ASN A 2 -1.90 26.08 -38.94
N ILE A 3 -1.56 25.22 -39.91
CA ILE A 3 -1.61 23.74 -39.82
C ILE A 3 -0.80 23.19 -38.63
N LYS A 4 0.32 23.87 -38.30
CA LYS A 4 1.18 23.56 -37.14
C LYS A 4 0.41 23.64 -35.81
N ASN A 5 -0.47 24.65 -35.67
CA ASN A 5 -1.28 24.89 -34.48
C ASN A 5 -2.40 23.83 -34.30
N ILE A 6 -2.79 23.13 -35.37
CA ILE A 6 -3.74 22.01 -35.30
C ILE A 6 -3.02 20.72 -34.90
N SER A 7 -1.80 20.49 -35.41
CA SER A 7 -0.95 19.35 -35.06
C SER A 7 -0.56 19.37 -33.57
N ASP A 8 -0.14 20.53 -33.07
CA ASP A 8 0.28 20.68 -31.66
C ASP A 8 -0.90 20.46 -30.68
N LYS A 9 -2.11 20.90 -31.05
CA LYS A 9 -3.33 20.64 -30.27
C LYS A 9 -3.70 19.15 -30.24
N LYS A 10 -3.56 18.42 -31.37
CA LYS A 10 -3.82 16.97 -31.41
C LYS A 10 -2.83 16.18 -30.56
N MET A 11 -1.55 16.57 -30.59
CA MET A 11 -0.52 15.96 -29.74
C MET A 11 -0.75 16.24 -28.25
N ALA A 12 -1.17 17.46 -27.89
CA ALA A 12 -1.54 17.80 -26.52
C ALA A 12 -2.74 16.97 -26.02
N ILE A 13 -3.78 16.79 -26.85
CA ILE A 13 -4.94 15.96 -26.50
C ILE A 13 -4.53 14.49 -26.31
N LEU A 14 -3.70 13.94 -27.20
CA LEU A 14 -3.20 12.57 -27.07
C LEU A 14 -2.40 12.39 -25.78
N PHE A 15 -1.53 13.35 -25.45
CA PHE A 15 -0.77 13.34 -24.20
C PHE A 15 -1.68 13.36 -22.97
N ILE A 16 -2.70 14.23 -22.95
CA ILE A 16 -3.69 14.28 -21.86
C ILE A 16 -4.42 12.94 -21.71
N LEU A 17 -4.84 12.33 -22.82
CA LEU A 17 -5.52 11.03 -22.79
C LEU A 17 -4.63 9.93 -22.19
N ILE A 18 -3.35 9.89 -22.56
CA ILE A 18 -2.39 8.92 -22.01
C ILE A 18 -2.23 9.12 -20.49
N VAL A 19 -2.07 10.38 -20.05
CA VAL A 19 -1.97 10.69 -18.60
C VAL A 19 -3.24 10.28 -17.86
N VAL A 20 -4.43 10.54 -18.41
CA VAL A 20 -5.70 10.16 -17.80
C VAL A 20 -5.83 8.64 -17.68
N ILE A 21 -5.49 7.89 -18.75
CA ILE A 21 -5.52 6.42 -18.73
C ILE A 21 -4.56 5.89 -17.66
N PHE A 22 -3.34 6.44 -17.59
CA PHE A 22 -2.34 6.02 -16.62
C PHE A 22 -2.78 6.31 -15.17
N CYS A 23 -3.36 7.47 -14.92
CA CYS A 23 -3.95 7.79 -13.61
C CYS A 23 -5.07 6.80 -13.26
N ILE A 24 -6.01 6.56 -14.17
CA ILE A 24 -7.13 5.62 -13.93
C ILE A 24 -6.62 4.21 -13.65
N SER A 25 -5.58 3.73 -14.35
CA SER A 25 -5.02 2.40 -14.08
C SER A 25 -4.40 2.29 -12.70
N GLU A 26 -3.59 3.27 -12.29
CA GLU A 26 -2.94 3.28 -10.96
C GLU A 26 -3.96 3.38 -9.82
N PHE A 27 -4.94 4.29 -9.93
CA PHE A 27 -6.00 4.41 -8.93
C PHE A 27 -6.92 3.18 -8.92
N GLY A 28 -7.22 2.63 -10.10
CA GLY A 28 -8.04 1.44 -10.26
C GLY A 28 -7.42 0.23 -9.57
N GLU A 29 -6.13 -0.04 -9.81
CA GLU A 29 -5.42 -1.17 -9.20
C GLU A 29 -5.47 -1.09 -7.66
N ASN A 30 -5.07 0.06 -7.10
CA ASN A 30 -5.10 0.30 -5.66
C ASN A 30 -6.51 0.06 -5.06
N TYR A 31 -7.56 0.52 -5.75
CA TYR A 31 -8.95 0.31 -5.35
C TYR A 31 -9.34 -1.17 -5.37
N PHE A 32 -8.98 -1.92 -6.43
CA PHE A 32 -9.31 -3.34 -6.57
C PHE A 32 -8.64 -4.20 -5.50
N PHE A 33 -7.33 -4.00 -5.26
CA PHE A 33 -6.61 -4.71 -4.20
C PHE A 33 -7.26 -4.51 -2.84
N LYS A 34 -7.57 -3.25 -2.51
CA LYS A 34 -8.20 -2.92 -1.24
C LYS A 34 -9.61 -3.50 -1.11
N LYS A 35 -10.43 -3.40 -2.16
CA LYS A 35 -11.79 -3.95 -2.15
C LYS A 35 -11.77 -5.47 -1.97
N LYS A 36 -10.83 -6.16 -2.64
CA LYS A 36 -10.60 -7.60 -2.47
C LYS A 36 -10.13 -7.93 -1.05
N ALA A 37 -9.22 -7.13 -0.48
CA ALA A 37 -8.80 -7.31 0.92
C ALA A 37 -9.97 -7.18 1.89
N MET A 38 -10.84 -6.18 1.71
CA MET A 38 -12.04 -6.01 2.55
C MET A 38 -13.02 -7.17 2.41
N TYR A 39 -13.27 -7.64 1.19
CA TYR A 39 -14.11 -8.81 0.95
C TYR A 39 -13.56 -10.06 1.64
N LEU A 40 -12.25 -10.30 1.56
CA LEU A 40 -11.60 -11.41 2.27
C LEU A 40 -11.70 -11.25 3.80
N ALA A 41 -11.60 -10.03 4.31
CA ALA A 41 -11.77 -9.74 5.73
C ALA A 41 -13.18 -10.06 6.22
N GLU A 42 -14.21 -9.67 5.46
CA GLU A 42 -15.62 -9.97 5.76
C GLU A 42 -15.93 -11.47 5.75
N LYS A 43 -15.17 -12.24 4.95
CA LYS A 43 -15.25 -13.71 4.90
C LYS A 43 -14.36 -14.41 5.92
N GLU A 44 -13.72 -13.64 6.78
CA GLU A 44 -12.78 -14.12 7.78
C GLU A 44 -11.57 -14.90 7.23
N TYR A 45 -11.18 -14.64 5.98
CA TYR A 45 -9.96 -15.19 5.40
C TYR A 45 -8.75 -14.39 5.86
N PHE A 46 -8.20 -14.81 6.99
CA PHE A 46 -7.06 -14.18 7.62
C PHE A 46 -5.88 -15.12 7.73
N ILE A 47 -4.69 -14.53 7.61
CA ILE A 47 -3.44 -15.19 7.91
C ILE A 47 -2.97 -14.67 9.26
N HIS A 48 -2.55 -15.60 10.11
CA HIS A 48 -1.88 -15.30 11.36
C HIS A 48 -0.38 -15.39 11.13
N GLY A 49 0.32 -14.31 11.43
CA GLY A 49 1.74 -14.25 11.17
C GLY A 49 2.47 -13.33 12.12
N CYS A 50 3.72 -13.10 11.77
CA CYS A 50 4.68 -12.42 12.62
C CYS A 50 5.16 -11.13 11.94
N LEU A 51 4.92 -10.00 12.60
CA LEU A 51 5.48 -8.72 12.18
C LEU A 51 6.69 -8.38 13.04
N SER A 52 7.78 -7.96 12.42
CA SER A 52 8.92 -7.38 13.14
C SER A 52 9.44 -6.14 12.44
N LEU A 53 10.08 -5.26 13.22
CA LEU A 53 10.68 -4.06 12.68
C LEU A 53 12.03 -4.42 12.02
N GLN A 54 12.15 -4.16 10.72
CA GLN A 54 13.38 -4.46 9.96
C GLN A 54 14.33 -3.26 9.96
N LYS A 55 13.84 -2.08 9.55
CA LYS A 55 14.67 -0.88 9.40
C LYS A 55 13.90 0.37 9.80
N VAL A 56 14.62 1.33 10.36
CA VAL A 56 14.14 2.70 10.59
C VAL A 56 15.03 3.65 9.80
N TYR A 57 14.42 4.58 9.08
CA TYR A 57 15.12 5.63 8.37
C TYR A 57 14.35 6.95 8.45
N PHE A 58 15.00 8.05 8.09
CA PHE A 58 14.38 9.37 8.09
C PHE A 58 14.23 9.86 6.66
N TYR A 59 13.00 10.17 6.26
CA TYR A 59 12.72 10.86 5.01
C TYR A 59 12.85 12.37 5.23
N LYS A 60 13.73 12.98 4.42
CA LYS A 60 14.02 14.44 4.43
C LYS A 60 14.27 14.99 5.85
N ASN A 61 14.96 14.21 6.69
CA ASN A 61 15.29 14.51 8.09
C ASN A 61 14.09 14.87 8.99
N SER A 62 12.85 14.66 8.53
CA SER A 62 11.64 15.19 9.17
C SER A 62 10.65 14.10 9.56
N PHE A 63 10.56 13.03 8.77
CA PHE A 63 9.58 11.95 9.00
C PHE A 63 10.31 10.63 9.16
N LYS A 64 10.04 9.91 10.25
CA LYS A 64 10.53 8.54 10.39
C LYS A 64 9.72 7.64 9.47
N GLU A 65 10.44 6.83 8.71
CA GLU A 65 9.94 5.82 7.79
C GLU A 65 10.58 4.48 8.08
N TYR A 66 9.88 3.40 7.71
CA TYR A 66 10.17 2.11 8.31
C TYR A 66 9.79 0.96 7.40
N ASP A 67 10.67 -0.03 7.43
CA ASP A 67 10.45 -1.32 6.81
C ASP A 67 10.06 -2.32 7.88
N VAL A 68 9.01 -3.08 7.61
CA VAL A 68 8.55 -4.17 8.47
C VAL A 68 8.72 -5.49 7.74
N ASN A 69 9.14 -6.50 8.50
CA ASN A 69 9.19 -7.87 8.02
C ASN A 69 7.90 -8.57 8.44
N ILE A 70 7.16 -9.11 7.48
CA ILE A 70 6.00 -9.98 7.72
C ILE A 70 6.34 -11.35 7.11
N ASP A 71 6.52 -12.34 7.98
CA ASP A 71 6.81 -13.75 7.63
C ASP A 71 7.94 -13.93 6.60
N GLY A 72 9.03 -13.20 6.78
CA GLY A 72 10.25 -13.29 5.97
C GLY A 72 10.28 -12.37 4.76
N LYS A 73 9.20 -11.63 4.48
CA LYS A 73 9.16 -10.62 3.40
C LYS A 73 9.17 -9.22 3.99
N VAL A 74 9.97 -8.35 3.39
CA VAL A 74 10.09 -6.94 3.82
C VAL A 74 9.11 -6.09 3.02
N TYR A 75 8.34 -5.27 3.74
CA TYR A 75 7.38 -4.35 3.18
C TYR A 75 7.61 -2.95 3.75
N TYR A 76 7.31 -1.94 2.94
CA TYR A 76 7.18 -0.59 3.45
C TYR A 76 5.94 -0.50 4.34
N TYR A 77 6.08 0.07 5.54
CA TYR A 77 5.02 0.02 6.54
C TYR A 77 3.71 0.67 6.05
N LEU A 78 3.79 1.82 5.38
CA LEU A 78 2.58 2.54 4.95
C LEU A 78 1.76 1.75 3.92
N ASP A 79 2.42 0.88 3.13
CA ASP A 79 1.75 0.05 2.14
C ASP A 79 0.90 -1.03 2.82
N VAL A 80 1.41 -1.62 3.91
CA VAL A 80 0.72 -2.68 4.66
C VAL A 80 -0.26 -2.15 5.71
N SER A 81 -0.09 -0.91 6.17
CA SER A 81 -0.97 -0.22 7.12
C SER A 81 -2.02 0.66 6.43
N SER A 82 -2.44 0.28 5.21
CA SER A 82 -3.22 1.07 4.27
C SER A 82 -4.33 1.92 4.91
N ILE A 83 -4.40 3.19 4.51
CA ILE A 83 -5.41 4.16 4.96
C ILE A 83 -6.82 3.62 4.65
N ASN A 84 -7.72 3.73 5.63
CA ASN A 84 -9.11 3.25 5.57
C ASN A 84 -9.22 1.71 5.44
N PHE A 85 -8.30 0.96 6.06
CA PHE A 85 -8.42 -0.47 6.38
C PHE A 85 -8.44 -0.63 7.91
N PRO A 86 -9.07 -1.66 8.52
CA PRO A 86 -9.36 -1.69 9.95
C PRO A 86 -8.18 -1.41 10.89
N PHE A 87 -6.97 -1.84 10.52
CA PHE A 87 -5.77 -1.58 11.28
C PHE A 87 -5.32 -0.11 11.28
N SER A 88 -5.75 0.70 10.31
CA SER A 88 -5.26 2.08 10.12
C SER A 88 -5.44 2.95 11.37
N LYS A 89 -6.50 2.72 12.17
CA LYS A 89 -6.74 3.46 13.42
C LYS A 89 -5.72 3.12 14.52
N LYS A 90 -5.36 1.85 14.65
CA LYS A 90 -4.38 1.36 15.64
C LYS A 90 -2.94 1.52 15.16
N SER A 91 -2.76 1.64 13.85
CA SER A 91 -1.47 1.70 13.16
C SER A 91 -0.55 2.75 13.78
N PHE A 92 -0.99 4.00 13.93
CA PHE A 92 -0.14 5.08 14.43
C PHE A 92 0.44 4.80 15.83
N TYR A 93 -0.38 4.31 16.75
CA TYR A 93 0.03 4.02 18.13
C TYR A 93 0.94 2.81 18.21
N PHE A 94 0.60 1.72 17.53
CA PHE A 94 1.45 0.54 17.45
C PHE A 94 2.84 0.93 16.95
N TYR A 95 2.84 1.72 15.90
CA TYR A 95 4.01 2.12 15.17
C TYR A 95 4.95 3.05 15.94
N LYS A 96 4.40 3.94 16.78
CA LYS A 96 5.20 4.77 17.69
C LYS A 96 5.92 3.94 18.76
N ASN A 97 5.37 2.78 19.12
CA ASN A 97 5.85 1.96 20.23
C ASN A 97 6.58 0.68 19.79
N ILE A 98 6.69 0.43 18.49
CA ILE A 98 7.36 -0.75 17.97
C ILE A 98 8.86 -0.70 18.29
N LYS A 99 9.36 -1.77 18.89
CA LYS A 99 10.77 -1.94 19.28
C LYS A 99 11.47 -2.92 18.34
N SER A 100 12.68 -2.58 17.90
CA SER A 100 13.56 -3.45 17.10
C SER A 100 14.01 -4.72 17.82
N SER A 101 13.98 -4.72 19.16
CA SER A 101 14.34 -5.89 19.97
C SER A 101 13.27 -6.99 19.93
N VAL A 102 12.03 -6.66 19.56
CA VAL A 102 10.94 -7.63 19.50
C VAL A 102 10.99 -8.34 18.16
N LYS A 103 11.25 -9.65 18.22
CA LYS A 103 11.34 -10.51 17.04
C LYS A 103 9.98 -10.80 16.41
N CYS A 104 8.90 -10.68 17.17
CA CYS A 104 7.58 -11.03 16.69
C CYS A 104 6.47 -10.28 17.43
N TYR A 105 5.75 -9.44 16.70
CA TYR A 105 4.43 -8.97 17.05
C TYR A 105 3.43 -9.85 16.30
N PRO A 106 2.59 -10.63 17.00
CA PRO A 106 1.60 -11.45 16.33
C PRO A 106 0.55 -10.54 15.68
N ILE A 107 0.30 -10.80 14.41
CA ILE A 107 -0.62 -10.01 13.60
C ILE A 107 -1.61 -10.90 12.87
N LYS A 108 -2.75 -10.30 12.57
CA LYS A 108 -3.76 -10.81 11.66
C LYS A 108 -3.67 -9.99 10.39
N TYR A 109 -3.43 -10.61 9.24
CA TYR A 109 -3.30 -9.89 7.97
C TYR A 109 -3.96 -10.63 6.82
N ILE A 110 -4.12 -9.94 5.70
CA ILE A 110 -4.68 -10.46 4.46
C ILE A 110 -3.67 -10.28 3.34
N GLU A 111 -3.50 -11.33 2.57
CA GLU A 111 -2.74 -11.33 1.34
C GLU A 111 -3.70 -11.27 0.16
N VAL A 112 -3.41 -10.38 -0.78
CA VAL A 112 -4.19 -10.23 -2.00
C VAL A 112 -3.25 -10.36 -3.18
N ASP A 113 -3.53 -11.36 -4.01
CA ASP A 113 -2.89 -11.53 -5.32
C ASP A 113 -3.86 -11.16 -6.42
N ILE A 114 -3.44 -10.27 -7.32
CA ILE A 114 -4.15 -9.94 -8.56
C ILE A 114 -3.13 -9.94 -9.69
N LEU A 115 -3.33 -10.83 -10.68
CA LEU A 115 -2.41 -11.04 -11.79
C LEU A 115 -0.99 -11.36 -11.28
N ASN A 116 -0.03 -10.45 -11.48
CA ASN A 116 1.38 -10.59 -11.08
C ASN A 116 1.76 -9.68 -9.91
N SER A 117 0.79 -8.99 -9.30
CA SER A 117 0.99 -8.08 -8.18
C SER A 117 0.43 -8.71 -6.90
N ARG A 118 1.22 -8.68 -5.83
CA ARG A 118 0.84 -9.15 -4.50
C ARG A 118 0.91 -8.00 -3.51
N ARG A 119 -0.12 -7.87 -2.66
CA ARG A 119 -0.17 -6.90 -1.58
C ARG A 119 -0.58 -7.53 -0.27
N VAL A 120 -0.10 -6.97 0.83
CA VAL A 120 -0.40 -7.40 2.19
C VAL A 120 -1.09 -6.25 2.92
N TYR A 121 -2.13 -6.57 3.68
CA TYR A 121 -2.88 -5.62 4.50
C TYR A 121 -2.99 -6.15 5.92
N ILE A 122 -2.41 -5.45 6.89
CA ILE A 122 -2.55 -5.80 8.31
C ILE A 122 -3.99 -5.48 8.71
N TYR A 123 -4.68 -6.44 9.33
CA TYR A 123 -6.04 -6.30 9.82
C TYR A 123 -6.10 -5.95 11.31
N ASP A 124 -5.33 -6.66 12.14
CA ASP A 124 -5.22 -6.36 13.58
C ASP A 124 -3.91 -6.89 14.18
N LEU A 125 -3.62 -6.45 15.41
CA LEU A 125 -2.61 -7.03 16.30
C LEU A 125 -3.29 -8.01 17.25
N ILE A 126 -2.60 -9.09 17.60
CA ILE A 126 -3.09 -10.16 18.48
C ILE A 126 -2.41 -10.07 19.85
#